data_AF-A0A2J1DTK0-F1
#
_entry.id   AF-A0A2J1DTK0-F1
#
_cell.length_a   1.000
_cell.length_b   1.000
_cell.length_c   1.000
_cell.angle_alpha   90.00
_cell.angle_beta   90.00
_cell.angle_gamma   90.00
#
_symmetry.space_group_name_H-M   'P 1'
#
loop_
_entity.id
_entity.type
_entity.pdbx_description
1 polymer ?
#
loop_
_entity_poly.entity_id
_entity_poly.type
_entity_poly.pdbx_seq_one_letter_code
_entity_poly.pdbx_strand_id
1 'polypeptide(L)'
;MKIVKITDASQIPSEYTDTPIAELIEYQNLGKELHTCHSARLLIGMCMDNRKQLRIPENFAYILRTGGANLRNSEFRSRMQ
;
A
#
# COMPACT_ATOMS: atom_id res chain seq x y z
N MET A 1 18.39 -10.39 1.99
CA MET A 1 17.23 -9.63 1.47
C MET A 1 17.62 -9.09 0.09
N LYS A 2 16.99 -9.56 -0.99
CA LYS A 2 17.33 -9.12 -2.36
C LYS A 2 16.34 -8.05 -2.78
N ILE A 3 16.82 -6.88 -3.17
CA ILE A 3 15.98 -5.80 -3.69
C ILE A 3 15.78 -6.03 -5.19
N VAL A 4 14.54 -6.00 -5.65
CA VAL A 4 14.19 -6.14 -7.06
C VAL A 4 13.67 -4.81 -7.56
N LYS A 5 14.26 -4.30 -8.65
CA LYS A 5 13.75 -3.12 -9.34
C LYS A 5 12.64 -3.56 -10.29
N ILE A 6 11.45 -3.00 -10.13
CA ILE A 6 10.29 -3.25 -10.99
C ILE A 6 10.11 -2.01 -11.88
N THR A 7 10.29 -2.20 -13.18
CA THR A 7 10.09 -1.19 -14.23
C THR A 7 8.98 -1.56 -15.21
N ASP A 8 8.43 -2.77 -15.10
CA ASP A 8 7.31 -3.26 -15.90
C ASP A 8 6.39 -4.15 -15.04
N ALA A 9 5.09 -4.19 -15.37
CA ALA A 9 4.10 -4.96 -14.63
C ALA A 9 4.37 -6.48 -14.64
N SER A 10 4.97 -7.00 -15.72
CA SER A 10 5.35 -8.42 -15.82
C SER A 10 6.45 -8.85 -14.83
N GLN A 11 7.16 -7.89 -14.24
CA GLN A 11 8.20 -8.15 -13.23
C GLN A 11 7.65 -8.24 -11.81
N ILE A 12 6.35 -7.96 -11.61
CA ILE A 12 5.70 -8.10 -10.31
C ILE A 12 5.61 -9.61 -10.00
N PRO A 13 6.07 -10.06 -8.81
CA PRO A 13 5.98 -11.45 -8.41
C PRO A 13 4.55 -11.99 -8.51
N SER A 14 4.40 -13.22 -9.01
CA SER A 14 3.09 -13.84 -9.23
C SER A 14 2.26 -14.00 -7.96
N GLU A 15 2.90 -14.05 -6.79
CA GLU A 15 2.24 -14.06 -5.48
C GLU A 15 1.43 -12.79 -5.17
N TYR A 16 1.71 -11.68 -5.87
CA TYR A 16 0.98 -10.42 -5.72
C TYR A 16 0.06 -10.11 -6.90
N THR A 17 0.06 -10.93 -7.95
CA THR A 17 -0.84 -10.75 -9.09
C THR A 17 -2.30 -10.75 -8.63
N ASP A 18 -3.13 -9.89 -9.21
CA ASP A 18 -4.53 -9.68 -8.85
C ASP A 18 -4.78 -9.24 -7.39
N THR A 19 -3.74 -8.76 -6.70
CA THR A 19 -3.88 -8.16 -5.36
C THR A 19 -3.74 -6.63 -5.42
N PRO A 20 -4.32 -5.91 -4.45
CA PRO A 20 -4.08 -4.47 -4.31
C PRO A 20 -2.59 -4.12 -4.11
N ILE A 21 -1.73 -5.08 -3.72
CA ILE A 21 -0.28 -4.87 -3.59
C ILE A 21 0.35 -4.65 -4.98
N ALA A 22 -0.06 -5.42 -5.99
CA ALA A 22 0.39 -5.19 -7.37
C ALA A 22 -0.04 -3.80 -7.84
N GLU A 23 -1.29 -3.42 -7.62
CA GLU A 23 -1.78 -2.07 -7.96
C GLU A 23 -0.99 -0.97 -7.27
N LEU A 24 -0.65 -1.13 -5.98
CA LEU A 24 0.20 -0.20 -5.25
C LEU A 24 1.59 -0.06 -5.91
N ILE A 25 2.20 -1.16 -6.34
CA ILE A 25 3.50 -1.15 -7.05
C ILE A 25 3.36 -0.40 -8.38
N GLU A 26 2.32 -0.66 -9.15
CA GLU A 26 2.08 0.00 -10.43
C GLU A 26 1.92 1.52 -10.27
N TYR A 27 1.24 1.98 -9.20
CA TYR A 27 1.10 3.41 -8.94
C TYR A 27 2.41 4.10 -8.59
N GLN A 28 3.30 3.43 -7.83
CA GLN A 28 4.57 4.02 -7.41
C GLN A 28 5.64 3.95 -8.50
N ASN A 29 5.74 2.80 -9.18
CA ASN A 29 6.87 2.52 -10.08
C ASN A 29 6.55 2.78 -11.55
N LEU A 30 5.30 2.54 -11.97
CA LEU A 30 4.91 2.57 -13.39
C LEU A 30 4.07 3.79 -13.75
N GLY A 31 3.73 4.63 -12.77
CA GLY A 31 2.95 5.85 -13.01
C GLY A 31 1.50 5.59 -13.44
N LYS A 32 0.95 4.40 -13.17
CA LYS A 32 -0.43 4.00 -13.53
C LYS A 32 -1.45 5.09 -13.19
N GLU A 33 -2.44 5.31 -14.05
CA GLU A 33 -3.48 6.31 -13.78
C GLU A 33 -4.30 5.98 -12.54
N LEU A 34 -4.58 7.01 -11.72
CA LEU A 34 -5.36 6.87 -10.51
C LEU A 34 -6.84 6.77 -10.88
N HIS A 35 -7.51 5.73 -10.40
CA HIS A 35 -8.94 5.53 -10.61
C HIS A 35 -9.69 5.66 -9.29
N THR A 36 -10.97 6.03 -9.33
CA THR A 36 -11.77 6.15 -8.10
C THR A 36 -11.97 4.79 -7.44
N CYS A 37 -11.56 4.65 -6.17
CA CYS A 37 -11.91 3.49 -5.36
C CYS A 37 -13.13 3.81 -4.48
N HIS A 38 -14.08 2.88 -4.40
CA HIS A 38 -15.27 3.04 -3.54
C HIS A 38 -15.04 2.54 -2.11
N SER A 39 -14.03 1.69 -1.89
CA SER A 39 -13.69 1.15 -0.58
C SER A 39 -12.20 0.86 -0.49
N ALA A 40 -11.67 0.93 0.74
CA ALA A 40 -10.27 0.65 1.01
C ALA A 40 -10.00 -0.84 0.88
N ARG A 41 -8.96 -1.18 0.12
CA ARG A 41 -8.53 -2.56 -0.17
C ARG A 41 -7.21 -2.91 0.53
N LEU A 42 -6.56 -1.93 1.18
CA LEU A 42 -5.31 -2.10 1.92
C LEU A 42 -5.31 -1.39 3.27
N LEU A 43 -4.52 -1.92 4.19
CA LEU A 43 -4.10 -1.26 5.42
C LEU A 43 -2.58 -1.02 5.35
N ILE A 44 -2.17 0.24 5.42
CA ILE A 44 -0.77 0.64 5.30
C ILE A 44 -0.29 1.22 6.63
N GLY A 45 0.61 0.51 7.30
CA GLY A 45 1.35 1.03 8.44
C GLY A 45 2.62 1.74 7.97
N MET A 46 2.76 3.03 8.26
CA MET A 46 3.93 3.81 7.87
C MET A 46 4.41 4.75 8.97
N CYS A 47 5.65 5.22 8.85
CA CYS A 47 6.21 6.17 9.81
C CYS A 47 5.44 7.50 9.75
N MET A 48 5.41 8.22 10.89
CA MET A 48 4.86 9.57 10.98
C MET A 48 5.58 10.59 10.08
N ASP A 49 6.75 10.25 9.53
CA ASP A 49 7.46 11.09 8.58
C ASP A 49 6.61 11.40 7.32
N ASN A 50 6.26 12.68 7.15
CA ASN A 50 5.40 13.17 6.07
C ASN A 50 6.12 13.32 4.72
N ARG A 51 7.45 13.12 4.66
CA ARG A 51 8.21 13.20 3.41
C ARG A 51 7.94 12.01 2.48
N LYS A 52 7.25 10.98 2.98
CA LYS A 52 6.78 9.84 2.20
C LYS A 52 5.29 10.04 1.88
N GLN A 53 5.01 10.54 0.68
CA GLN A 53 3.66 10.53 0.10
C GLN A 53 3.57 9.36 -0.87
N LEU A 54 2.57 8.50 -0.67
CA LEU A 54 2.25 7.43 -1.61
C LEU A 54 1.34 8.01 -2.69
N ARG A 55 1.70 7.77 -3.96
CA ARG A 55 0.81 8.07 -5.08
C ARG A 55 -0.26 6.98 -5.14
N ILE A 56 -1.42 7.18 -4.52
CA ILE A 56 -2.54 6.23 -4.53
C ILE A 56 -3.85 6.96 -4.80
N PRO A 57 -4.88 6.27 -5.31
CA PRO A 57 -6.18 6.88 -5.47
C PRO A 57 -6.86 7.17 -4.12
N GLU A 58 -7.85 8.06 -4.17
CA GLU A 58 -8.71 8.32 -3.02
C GLU A 58 -9.42 7.03 -2.59
N ASN A 59 -9.55 6.86 -1.27
CA ASN A 59 -10.15 5.68 -0.63
C ASN A 59 -9.49 4.33 -0.95
N PHE A 60 -8.30 4.28 -1.55
CA PHE A 60 -7.63 3.02 -1.87
C PHE A 60 -7.16 2.24 -0.62
N ALA A 61 -6.69 2.94 0.41
CA ALA A 61 -6.12 2.33 1.60
C ALA A 61 -6.41 3.13 2.88
N TYR A 62 -6.52 2.42 4.00
CA TYR A 62 -6.38 3.01 5.33
C TYR A 62 -4.90 3.18 5.65
N ILE A 63 -4.48 4.41 6.00
CA ILE A 63 -3.09 4.70 6.34
C ILE A 63 -2.97 5.00 7.83
N LEU A 64 -2.15 4.21 8.52
CA LEU A 64 -1.81 4.38 9.92
C LEU A 64 -0.41 4.95 10.02
N ARG A 65 -0.29 6.10 10.67
CA ARG A 65 1.00 6.78 10.87
C ARG A 65 1.39 6.71 12.33
N THR A 66 2.47 5.98 12.62
CA THR A 66 3.03 5.88 13.99
C THR A 66 4.54 6.04 13.98
N GLY A 67 5.13 6.34 15.14
CA GLY A 67 6.59 6.39 15.29
C GLY A 67 7.22 5.06 14.88
N GLY A 68 8.07 5.07 13.86
CA GLY A 68 8.72 3.86 13.34
C GLY A 68 7.77 2.82 12.73
N ALA A 69 6.54 3.21 12.34
CA ALA A 69 5.48 2.29 11.92
C ALA A 69 5.17 1.19 12.97
N ASN A 70 5.45 1.46 14.25
CA ASN A 70 5.17 0.53 15.34
C ASN A 70 3.65 0.51 15.62
N LEU A 71 3.02 -0.63 15.34
CA LEU A 71 1.58 -0.87 15.57
C LEU A 71 1.30 -1.75 16.80
N ARG A 72 2.32 -2.11 17.60
CA ARG A 72 2.18 -3.10 18.69
C ARG A 72 1.16 -2.72 19.77
N ASN A 73 0.95 -1.43 20.00
CA ASN A 73 -0.01 -0.91 20.99
C ASN A 73 -1.25 -0.26 20.34
N SER A 74 -1.40 -0.38 19.03
CA SER A 74 -2.61 0.07 18.35
C SER A 74 -3.65 -1.05 18.48
N GLU A 75 -4.61 -0.88 19.38
CA GLU A 75 -5.74 -1.81 19.52
C GLU A 75 -6.60 -1.79 18.24
N PHE A 76 -6.22 -2.57 17.24
CA PHE A 76 -7.10 -2.85 16.11
C PHE A 76 -8.15 -3.84 16.59
N ARG A 77 -9.32 -3.34 16.97
CA ARG A 77 -10.53 -4.16 17.03
C ARG A 77 -10.90 -4.56 15.61
N SER A 78 -10.34 -5.65 15.10
CA SER A 78 -10.96 -6.38 13.99
C SER A 78 -12.25 -7.01 14.52
N ARG A 79 -13.36 -6.25 14.49
CA ARG A 79 -14.68 -6.89 14.49
C ARG A 79 -14.82 -7.57 13.12
N MET A 80 -14.29 -8.79 13.02
CA MET A 80 -14.98 -9.83 12.27
C MET A 80 -16.12 -10.31 13.17
N GLN A 81 -17.28 -9.69 13.02
CA GLN A 81 -18.57 -10.28 13.39
C GLN A 81 -19.35 -10.42 12.10
#